data_AF-A0A090TG90-F1
#
_entry.id   AF-A0A090TG90-F1
#
_cell.length_a   1.000
_cell.length_b   1.000
_cell.length_c   1.000
_cell.angle_alpha   90.00
_cell.angle_beta   90.00
_cell.angle_gamma   90.00
#
_symmetry.space_group_name_H-M   'P 1'
#
loop_
_entity.id
_entity.type
_entity.pdbx_description
1 polymer ?
#
loop_
_entity_poly.entity_id
_entity_poly.type
_entity_poly.pdbx_seq_one_letter_code
_entity_poly.pdbx_strand_id
1 'polypeptide(L)'
;MVHPDQSEQVAGMIERYTGSITEANGTIHRLEDWGRRQMAYPINKLHKAHYVLMNVEAPQEAIDELETAFRFNDAVLRNMIMRTKKAITEPSIMLKQKEERSERAPRREERTEAKPEASAE
;
A
#
# COMPACT_ATOMS: atom_id res chain seq x y z
N MET A 1 3.83 -7.14 -0.53
CA MET A 1 4.69 -6.11 -1.16
C MET A 1 4.91 -6.48 -2.61
N VAL A 2 4.80 -5.49 -3.49
CA VAL A 2 4.78 -5.67 -4.95
C VAL A 2 6.04 -5.07 -5.57
N HIS A 3 6.46 -5.62 -6.71
CA HIS A 3 7.55 -5.11 -7.52
C HIS A 3 7.37 -3.62 -7.83
N PRO A 4 8.42 -2.78 -7.70
CA PRO A 4 8.30 -1.33 -7.87
C PRO A 4 7.81 -0.91 -9.27
N ASP A 5 8.14 -1.68 -10.31
CA ASP A 5 7.73 -1.38 -11.69
C ASP A 5 6.25 -1.65 -11.95
N GLN A 6 5.61 -2.52 -11.14
CA GLN A 6 4.18 -2.81 -11.24
C GLN A 6 3.33 -1.95 -10.30
N SER A 7 3.90 -0.84 -9.80
CA SER A 7 3.22 0.06 -8.86
C SER A 7 1.89 0.62 -9.39
N GLU A 8 1.81 0.90 -10.70
CA GLU A 8 0.58 1.41 -11.34
C GLU A 8 -0.54 0.35 -11.39
N GLN A 9 -0.17 -0.93 -11.38
CA GLN A 9 -1.14 -2.05 -11.41
C GLN A 9 -1.71 -2.38 -10.03
N VAL A 10 -1.14 -1.83 -8.96
CA VAL A 10 -1.51 -2.19 -7.58
C VAL A 10 -2.97 -1.88 -7.29
N ALA A 11 -3.52 -0.76 -7.78
CA ALA A 11 -4.93 -0.43 -7.60
C ALA A 11 -5.86 -1.51 -8.15
N GLY A 12 -5.62 -1.96 -9.38
CA GLY A 12 -6.41 -3.03 -9.99
C GLY A 12 -6.21 -4.39 -9.33
N MET A 13 -5.02 -4.67 -8.78
CA MET A 13 -4.79 -5.89 -7.98
C MET A 13 -5.58 -5.84 -6.67
N ILE A 14 -5.58 -4.71 -5.99
CA ILE A 14 -6.35 -4.49 -4.77
C ILE A 14 -7.83 -4.74 -5.06
N GLU A 15 -8.39 -4.10 -6.08
CA GLU A 15 -9.81 -4.25 -6.44
C GLU A 15 -10.19 -5.72 -6.68
N ARG A 16 -9.37 -6.47 -7.42
CA ARG A 16 -9.60 -7.90 -7.67
C ARG A 16 -9.62 -8.70 -6.37
N TYR A 17 -8.63 -8.51 -5.50
CA TYR A 17 -8.57 -9.24 -4.23
C TYR A 17 -9.70 -8.84 -3.29
N THR A 18 -10.09 -7.57 -3.27
CA THR A 18 -11.26 -7.14 -2.51
C THR A 18 -12.54 -7.76 -3.04
N GLY A 19 -12.69 -7.89 -4.36
CA GLY A 19 -13.81 -8.57 -5.01
C GLY A 19 -13.92 -10.03 -4.57
N SER A 20 -12.84 -10.80 -4.70
CA SER A 20 -12.82 -12.22 -4.28
C SER A 20 -13.16 -12.41 -2.82
N ILE A 21 -12.71 -11.49 -1.94
CA ILE A 21 -13.03 -11.52 -0.52
C ILE A 21 -14.52 -11.25 -0.29
N THR A 22 -15.09 -10.25 -0.95
CA THR A 22 -16.52 -9.92 -0.80
C THR A 22 -17.43 -10.99 -1.37
N GLU A 23 -17.03 -11.65 -2.46
CA GLU A 23 -17.74 -12.79 -3.05
C GLU A 23 -17.79 -13.98 -2.09
N ALA A 24 -16.72 -14.20 -1.32
CA ALA A 24 -16.65 -15.21 -0.26
C ALA A 24 -17.27 -14.77 1.08
N ASN A 25 -18.17 -13.76 1.06
CA ASN A 25 -18.83 -13.20 2.25
C ASN A 25 -17.85 -12.62 3.30
N GLY A 26 -16.65 -12.23 2.89
CA GLY A 26 -15.67 -11.56 3.74
C GLY A 26 -15.91 -10.05 3.86
N THR A 27 -15.47 -9.48 4.97
CA THR A 27 -15.52 -8.05 5.28
C THR A 27 -14.13 -7.45 5.34
N ILE A 28 -13.92 -6.31 4.68
CA ILE A 28 -12.65 -5.59 4.70
C ILE A 28 -12.77 -4.47 5.75
N HIS A 29 -11.96 -4.57 6.80
CA HIS A 29 -11.97 -3.63 7.93
C HIS A 29 -11.04 -2.45 7.71
N ARG A 30 -9.93 -2.69 7.01
CA ARG A 30 -8.89 -1.68 6.76
C ARG A 30 -8.16 -2.00 5.48
N LEU A 31 -7.92 -0.98 4.67
CA LEU A 31 -7.17 -1.08 3.42
C LEU A 31 -6.28 0.15 3.32
N GLU A 32 -4.97 -0.07 3.26
CA GLU A 32 -3.99 1.00 3.21
C GLU A 32 -2.95 0.75 2.12
N ASP A 33 -2.86 1.68 1.19
CA ASP A 33 -1.75 1.80 0.25
C ASP A 33 -0.67 2.70 0.87
N TRP A 34 0.47 2.09 1.22
CA TRP A 34 1.63 2.80 1.75
C TRP A 34 2.57 3.31 0.65
N GLY A 35 2.36 2.91 -0.61
CA GLY A 35 3.14 3.29 -1.77
C GLY A 35 4.52 2.66 -1.80
N ARG A 36 5.38 3.25 -2.63
CA ARG A 36 6.76 2.80 -2.83
C ARG A 36 7.65 3.21 -1.66
N ARG A 37 8.30 2.24 -1.02
CA ARG A 37 9.20 2.45 0.13
C ARG A 37 10.54 1.75 -0.08
N GLN A 38 11.59 2.32 0.50
CA GLN A 38 12.92 1.73 0.52
C GLN A 38 12.96 0.58 1.53
N MET A 39 13.50 -0.56 1.10
CA MET A 39 13.66 -1.75 1.95
C MET A 39 14.97 -1.68 2.73
N ALA A 40 15.01 -2.31 3.91
CA ALA A 40 16.20 -2.35 4.75
C ALA A 40 17.35 -3.15 4.09
N TYR A 41 17.01 -4.14 3.27
CA TYR A 41 17.94 -4.96 2.51
C TYR A 41 17.32 -5.33 1.16
N PRO A 42 18.12 -5.63 0.13
CA PRO A 42 17.60 -5.96 -1.18
C PRO A 42 16.94 -7.34 -1.22
N ILE A 43 15.82 -7.44 -1.94
CA ILE A 43 15.16 -8.71 -2.27
C ILE A 43 15.16 -8.81 -3.79
N ASN A 44 15.67 -9.91 -4.34
CA ASN A 44 15.82 -10.09 -5.80
C ASN A 44 16.53 -8.89 -6.47
N LYS A 45 17.55 -8.33 -5.80
CA LYS A 45 18.32 -7.13 -6.23
C LYS A 45 17.53 -5.81 -6.27
N LEU A 46 16.30 -5.80 -5.76
CA LEU A 46 15.48 -4.59 -5.67
C LEU A 46 15.67 -3.93 -4.31
N HIS A 47 15.77 -2.59 -4.29
CA HIS A 47 15.92 -1.80 -3.06
C HIS A 47 14.62 -1.09 -2.63
N LYS A 48 13.60 -1.09 -3.50
CA LYS A 48 12.31 -0.47 -3.24
C LYS A 48 11.20 -1.47 -3.57
N ALA A 49 10.09 -1.38 -2.85
CA ALA A 49 8.88 -2.16 -3.12
C ALA A 49 7.64 -1.32 -2.80
N HIS A 50 6.53 -1.65 -3.43
CA HIS A 50 5.23 -1.06 -3.12
C HIS A 50 4.57 -1.85 -1.98
N TYR A 51 4.19 -1.18 -0.90
CA TYR A 51 3.57 -1.79 0.27
C TYR A 51 2.07 -1.55 0.30
N VAL A 52 1.33 -2.64 0.54
CA VAL A 52 -0.12 -2.65 0.73
C VAL A 52 -0.40 -3.40 2.03
N LEU A 53 -1.29 -2.86 2.84
CA LEU A 53 -1.80 -3.50 4.05
C LEU A 53 -3.31 -3.66 3.93
N MET A 54 -3.80 -4.83 4.31
CA MET A 54 -5.22 -5.15 4.33
C MET A 54 -5.56 -5.91 5.61
N ASN A 55 -6.62 -5.49 6.29
CA ASN A 55 -7.23 -6.24 7.38
C ASN A 55 -8.60 -6.72 6.95
N VAL A 56 -8.79 -8.03 7.02
CA VAL A 56 -9.96 -8.70 6.48
C VAL A 56 -10.47 -9.70 7.50
N GLU A 57 -11.79 -9.84 7.55
CA GLU A 57 -12.49 -10.93 8.18
C GLU A 57 -13.11 -11.78 7.08
N ALA A 58 -12.58 -12.98 6.85
CA ALA A 58 -12.99 -13.86 5.76
C ALA A 58 -12.93 -15.32 6.22
N PRO A 59 -13.67 -16.23 5.57
CA PRO A 59 -13.53 -17.66 5.80
C PRO A 59 -12.12 -18.15 5.41
N GLN A 60 -11.69 -19.28 5.98
CA GLN A 60 -10.37 -19.85 5.73
C GLN A 60 -10.13 -20.14 4.24
N GLU A 61 -11.15 -20.64 3.53
CA GLU A 61 -11.08 -20.99 2.11
C GLU A 61 -10.67 -19.78 1.25
N ALA A 62 -11.24 -18.60 1.51
CA ALA A 62 -10.88 -17.37 0.81
C ALA A 62 -9.43 -16.93 1.08
N ILE A 63 -8.91 -17.18 2.28
CA ILE A 63 -7.52 -16.88 2.63
C ILE A 63 -6.56 -17.82 1.88
N ASP A 64 -6.91 -19.11 1.78
CA ASP A 64 -6.10 -20.11 1.07
C ASP A 64 -6.05 -19.83 -0.44
N GLU A 65 -7.16 -19.37 -1.02
CA GLU A 65 -7.23 -18.90 -2.41
C GLU A 65 -6.35 -17.67 -2.64
N LEU A 66 -6.38 -16.69 -1.72
CA LEU A 66 -5.51 -15.51 -1.80
C LEU A 66 -4.03 -15.87 -1.68
N GLU A 67 -3.67 -16.78 -0.78
CA GLU A 67 -2.29 -17.26 -0.65
C GLU A 67 -1.81 -17.90 -1.95
N THR A 68 -2.66 -18.72 -2.58
CA THR A 68 -2.41 -19.33 -3.87
C THR A 68 -2.25 -18.28 -4.97
N ALA A 69 -3.14 -17.28 -5.01
CA ALA A 69 -3.07 -16.19 -5.99
C ALA A 69 -1.79 -15.35 -5.83
N PHE A 70 -1.34 -15.09 -4.60
CA PHE A 70 -0.08 -14.40 -4.35
C PHE A 70 1.14 -15.22 -4.76
N ARG A 71 1.07 -16.55 -4.61
CA ARG A 71 2.17 -17.46 -4.98
C ARG A 71 2.40 -17.52 -6.48
N PHE A 72 1.34 -17.46 -7.28
CA PHE A 72 1.42 -17.52 -8.74
C PHE A 72 1.52 -16.15 -9.42
N ASN A 73 1.51 -15.06 -8.64
CA ASN A 73 1.67 -13.71 -9.17
C ASN A 73 3.10 -13.22 -8.99
N ASP A 74 3.87 -13.21 -10.07
CA ASP A 74 5.28 -12.78 -10.08
C ASP A 74 5.47 -11.30 -9.67
N ALA A 75 4.42 -10.48 -9.74
CA ALA A 75 4.49 -9.11 -9.26
C ALA A 75 4.60 -9.03 -7.73
N VAL A 76 4.11 -10.04 -7.01
CA VAL A 76 4.14 -10.09 -5.55
C VAL A 76 5.48 -10.65 -5.07
N LEU A 77 6.36 -9.77 -4.60
CA LEU A 77 7.69 -10.16 -4.13
C LEU A 77 7.66 -10.94 -2.81
N ARG A 78 6.76 -10.55 -1.90
CA ARG A 78 6.59 -11.17 -0.59
C ARG A 78 5.22 -10.84 -0.03
N ASN A 79 4.58 -11.83 0.58
CA ASN A 79 3.35 -11.67 1.35
C ASN A 79 3.59 -12.19 2.79
N MET A 80 2.71 -11.80 3.71
CA MET A 80 2.68 -12.32 5.08
C MET A 80 1.25 -12.20 5.59
N ILE A 81 0.66 -13.34 5.93
CA ILE A 81 -0.70 -13.43 6.47
C ILE A 81 -0.59 -13.71 7.97
N MET A 82 -1.31 -12.94 8.78
CA MET A 82 -1.29 -13.05 10.23
C MET A 82 -2.71 -13.05 10.78
N ARG A 83 -3.00 -13.96 11.71
CA ARG A 83 -4.28 -13.99 12.42
C ARG A 83 -4.30 -12.96 13.54
N THR A 84 -5.27 -12.06 13.52
CA THR A 84 -5.53 -11.13 14.62
C THR A 84 -6.67 -11.62 15.50
N LYS A 85 -6.68 -11.23 16.78
CA LYS A 85 -7.77 -11.61 17.72
C LYS A 85 -9.04 -10.78 17.53
N LYS A 86 -8.91 -9.58 16.96
CA LYS A 86 -9.99 -8.60 16.76
C LYS A 86 -9.81 -7.93 15.40
N ALA A 87 -10.91 -7.40 14.86
CA ALA A 87 -10.87 -6.48 13.74
C ALA A 87 -10.16 -5.19 14.15
N ILE A 88 -9.18 -4.76 13.36
CA ILE A 88 -8.45 -3.50 13.56
C ILE A 88 -8.85 -2.59 12.41
N THR A 89 -9.60 -1.54 12.73
CA THR A 89 -10.13 -0.56 11.77
C THR A 89 -9.35 0.76 11.80
N GLU A 90 -8.58 1.01 12.86
CA GLU A 90 -7.84 2.26 13.03
C GLU A 90 -6.70 2.40 12.01
N PRO A 91 -6.42 3.61 11.50
CA PRO A 91 -5.33 3.86 10.57
C PRO A 91 -3.97 3.57 11.22
N SER A 92 -3.09 2.93 10.46
CA SER A 92 -1.75 2.60 10.91
C SER A 92 -0.88 3.85 11.07
N ILE A 93 0.17 3.72 11.89
CA ILE A 93 1.19 4.77 12.06
C ILE A 93 1.81 5.15 10.71
N MET A 94 1.93 4.19 9.79
CA MET A 94 2.52 4.41 8.48
C MET A 94 1.63 5.27 7.58
N LEU A 95 0.32 5.08 7.63
CA LEU A 95 -0.63 5.92 6.90
C LEU A 95 -0.65 7.34 7.49
N LYS A 96 -0.73 7.47 8.83
CA LYS A 96 -0.67 8.77 9.52
C LYS A 96 0.59 9.56 9.14
N GLN A 97 1.76 8.90 9.12
CA GLN A 97 3.01 9.55 8.70
C GLN A 97 3.02 9.95 7.22
N LYS A 98 2.37 9.18 6.34
CA LYS A 98 2.25 9.50 4.92
C LYS A 98 1.35 10.73 4.73
N GLU A 99 0.21 10.79 5.41
CA GLU A 99 -0.70 11.93 5.42
C GLU A 99 -0.01 13.18 5.95
N GLU A 100 0.61 13.13 7.14
CA GLU A 100 1.35 14.26 7.73
C GLU A 100 2.48 14.78 6.82
N ARG A 101 3.19 13.87 6.14
CA ARG A 101 4.26 14.25 5.19
C ARG A 101 3.68 14.87 3.93
N SER A 102 2.54 14.36 3.45
CA SER A 102 1.83 14.89 2.29
C SER A 102 1.28 16.28 2.56
N GLU A 103 0.72 16.53 3.75
CA GLU A 103 0.18 17.84 4.15
C GLU A 103 1.25 18.91 4.34
N ARG A 104 2.48 18.53 4.70
CA ARG A 104 3.61 19.46 4.81
C ARG A 104 4.25 19.81 3.46
N ALA A 105 4.03 19.00 2.43
CA ALA A 105 4.58 19.20 1.08
C ALA A 105 4.00 20.42 0.32
N PRO A 106 2.67 20.66 0.26
CA PRO A 106 2.10 21.77 -0.52
C PRO A 106 2.55 23.14 -0.03
N ARG A 107 2.83 23.29 1.28
CA ARG A 107 3.34 24.55 1.86
C ARG A 107 4.74 24.93 1.36
N ARG A 108 5.50 23.97 0.84
CA ARG A 108 6.85 24.22 0.31
C ARG A 108 6.81 24.75 -1.12
N GLU A 109 5.84 24.33 -1.93
CA GLU A 109 5.69 24.74 -3.33
C GLU A 109 5.15 26.17 -3.45
N GLU A 110 4.16 26.54 -2.64
CA GLU A 110 3.65 27.93 -2.54
C GLU A 110 4.74 28.97 -2.20
N ARG A 111 5.73 28.57 -1.39
CA ARG A 111 6.82 29.47 -0.97
C ARG A 111 7.88 29.68 -2.06
N THR A 112 7.95 28.79 -3.04
CA THR A 112 8.86 28.89 -4.20
C THR A 112 8.25 29.70 -5.34
N GLU A 113 6.93 29.67 -5.53
CA GLU A 113 6.24 30.46 -6.54
C GLU A 113 6.13 31.96 -6.18
N ALA A 114 6.13 32.31 -4.90
CA ALA A 114 6.08 33.71 -4.44
C ALA A 114 7.41 34.49 -4.56
N LYS A 115 8.46 33.93 -5.18
CA LYS A 115 9.74 34.60 -5.45
C LYS A 115 10.20 34.37 -6.89
N PRO A 116 9.60 35.08 -7.86
CA PRO A 116 10.46 35.80 -8.80
C PRO A 116 9.79 37.10 -9.31
N GLU A 117 10.20 38.28 -8.83
CA GLU A 117 10.09 39.55 -9.61
C GLU A 117 10.73 40.79 -8.93
N ALA A 118 11.73 40.62 -8.06
CA ALA A 118 12.38 41.77 -7.39
C ALA A 118 13.90 41.71 -7.52
N SER A 119 14.44 41.60 -8.74
CA SER A 119 15.86 41.83 -9.06
C SER A 119 16.06 41.96 -10.58
N ALA A 120 15.65 43.09 -11.15
CA ALA A 120 16.18 43.56 -12.43
C ALA A 120 16.21 45.10 -12.36
N GLU A 121 17.40 45.61 -12.06
CA GLU A 121 17.80 47.02 -12.21
C GLU A 121 18.67 47.12 -13.47
#